data_AF-A0A9D1LPB5-F1
#
_entry.id   AF-A0A9D1LPB5-F1
#
_cell.length_a   1.000
_cell.length_b   1.000
_cell.length_c   1.000
_cell.angle_alpha   90.00
_cell.angle_beta   90.00
_cell.angle_gamma   90.00
#
_symmetry.space_group_name_H-M   'P 1'
#
loop_
_entity.id
_entity.type
_entity.pdbx_description
1 polymer ?
#
loop_
_entity_poly.entity_id
_entity_poly.type
_entity_poly.pdbx_seq_one_letter_code
_entity_poly.pdbx_strand_id
1 'polypeptide(L)'
;MNQVSEVITTLIHYNVSVRDTLEYCLKKETYDTKLFQEKKRAVLIEVDQHTPLKDIIDRSGENGQKLEKLIRDFYDEVYGDNSTILHLADDGLRVDHNQHLPIYRGVLPIHENINSMIRGIINDAHSKNIDVADAEKTWKAEDAMFRGVAYLTLTNDLIGLFNEYNKARQEAKGAESPSSKFIANDIQTIIQNINFVRGSARESNLVYKNMEDKIFALMEMITGRRDLPVGKKFPEVMRETIETIQLYIRDAEPAFRALYSPLIAALLEQVKKDREAKQQAEEKPAA
;
A
#
# COMPACT_ATOMS: atom_id res chain seq x y z
N MET A 1 -11.33 -22.69 -9.47
CA MET A 1 -10.58 -22.24 -8.27
C MET A 1 -11.26 -22.88 -7.06
N ASN A 2 -10.55 -23.27 -6.01
CA ASN A 2 -11.23 -23.72 -4.78
C ASN A 2 -11.62 -22.50 -3.91
N GLN A 3 -12.55 -22.70 -2.97
CA GLN A 3 -13.10 -21.64 -2.14
C GLN A 3 -12.04 -20.91 -1.30
N VAL A 4 -10.99 -21.61 -0.83
CA VAL A 4 -9.92 -20.98 -0.05
C VAL A 4 -9.08 -20.06 -0.94
N SER A 5 -8.74 -20.50 -2.15
CA SER A 5 -8.04 -19.68 -3.14
C SER A 5 -8.89 -18.48 -3.59
N GLU A 6 -10.20 -18.61 -3.65
CA GLU A 6 -11.13 -17.51 -3.96
C GLU A 6 -11.09 -16.41 -2.88
N VAL A 7 -11.17 -16.83 -1.61
CA VAL A 7 -11.04 -15.92 -0.46
C VAL A 7 -9.69 -15.20 -0.49
N ILE A 8 -8.58 -15.95 -0.66
CA ILE A 8 -7.25 -15.35 -0.73
C ILE A 8 -7.16 -14.35 -1.90
N THR A 9 -7.70 -14.71 -3.07
CA THR A 9 -7.64 -13.85 -4.27
C THR A 9 -8.41 -12.55 -4.06
N THR A 10 -9.58 -12.62 -3.41
CA THR A 10 -10.38 -11.42 -3.08
C THR A 10 -9.64 -10.50 -2.12
N LEU A 11 -8.97 -11.07 -1.10
CA LEU A 11 -8.15 -10.29 -0.17
C LEU A 11 -6.91 -9.68 -0.86
N ILE A 12 -6.27 -10.40 -1.79
CA ILE A 12 -5.18 -9.83 -2.62
C ILE A 12 -5.71 -8.66 -3.45
N HIS A 13 -6.88 -8.79 -4.07
CA HIS A 13 -7.49 -7.71 -4.86
C HIS A 13 -7.73 -6.46 -4.02
N TYR A 14 -8.25 -6.63 -2.81
CA TYR A 14 -8.43 -5.53 -1.87
C TYR A 14 -7.09 -4.86 -1.49
N ASN A 15 -6.05 -5.66 -1.21
CA ASN A 15 -4.71 -5.12 -0.92
C ASN A 15 -4.15 -4.30 -2.08
N VAL A 16 -4.38 -4.73 -3.32
CA VAL A 16 -4.00 -3.98 -4.52
C VAL A 16 -4.70 -2.62 -4.56
N SER A 17 -6.02 -2.57 -4.32
CA SER A 17 -6.78 -1.32 -4.28
C SER A 17 -6.28 -0.37 -3.19
N VAL A 18 -5.97 -0.90 -2.00
CA VAL A 18 -5.42 -0.12 -0.88
C VAL A 18 -4.02 0.40 -1.23
N ARG A 19 -3.10 -0.47 -1.67
CA ARG A 19 -1.72 -0.11 -2.09
C ARG A 19 -1.73 0.97 -3.15
N ASP A 20 -2.60 0.86 -4.15
CA ASP A 20 -2.58 1.79 -5.28
C ASP A 20 -3.03 3.22 -4.88
N THR A 21 -3.49 3.43 -3.65
CA THR A 21 -3.65 4.78 -3.07
C THR A 21 -2.30 5.50 -2.90
N LEU A 22 -1.19 4.76 -2.71
CA LEU A 22 0.16 5.33 -2.62
C LEU A 22 0.59 6.04 -3.91
N GLU A 23 -0.05 5.76 -5.03
CA GLU A 23 0.17 6.48 -6.28
C GLU A 23 -0.05 7.99 -6.12
N TYR A 24 -0.98 8.41 -5.26
CA TYR A 24 -1.27 9.82 -5.01
C TYR A 24 -0.17 10.52 -4.21
N CYS A 25 0.73 9.77 -3.57
CA CYS A 25 1.95 10.34 -2.97
C CYS A 25 3.03 10.65 -4.02
N LEU A 26 2.85 10.23 -5.27
CA LEU A 26 3.75 10.57 -6.38
C LEU A 26 3.16 11.75 -7.15
N LYS A 27 3.93 12.83 -7.27
CA LYS A 27 3.52 14.02 -8.03
C LYS A 27 3.44 13.70 -9.52
N LYS A 28 2.26 13.88 -10.11
CA LYS A 28 2.00 13.70 -11.55
C LYS A 28 1.35 14.95 -12.13
N GLU A 29 1.45 15.11 -13.45
CA GLU A 29 0.75 16.20 -14.15
C GLU A 29 -0.77 16.00 -14.13
N THR A 30 -1.21 14.75 -14.29
CA THR A 30 -2.61 14.36 -14.26
C THR A 30 -2.79 13.02 -13.55
N TYR A 31 -3.99 12.83 -12.99
CA TYR A 31 -4.41 11.58 -12.39
C TYR A 31 -5.67 11.06 -13.10
N ASP A 32 -5.76 9.75 -13.27
CA ASP A 32 -6.91 9.12 -13.91
C ASP A 32 -8.11 9.14 -12.94
N THR A 33 -9.15 9.87 -13.33
CA THR A 33 -10.38 10.04 -12.55
C THR A 33 -11.22 8.77 -12.51
N LYS A 34 -11.18 7.93 -13.55
CA LYS A 34 -11.87 6.63 -13.55
C LYS A 34 -11.21 5.69 -12.57
N LEU A 35 -9.88 5.60 -12.63
CA LEU A 35 -9.10 4.79 -11.70
C LEU A 35 -9.29 5.24 -10.25
N PHE A 36 -9.38 6.55 -10.01
CA PHE A 36 -9.74 7.10 -8.70
C PHE A 36 -11.12 6.62 -8.21
N GLN A 37 -12.14 6.72 -9.05
CA GLN A 37 -13.50 6.28 -8.69
C GLN A 37 -13.56 4.77 -8.42
N GLU A 38 -12.84 3.97 -9.20
CA GLU A 38 -12.71 2.53 -8.97
C GLU A 38 -12.06 2.23 -7.62
N LYS A 39 -10.94 2.90 -7.28
CA LYS A 39 -10.27 2.76 -5.98
C LYS A 39 -11.15 3.23 -4.82
N LYS A 40 -11.77 4.42 -4.93
CA LYS A 40 -12.73 4.95 -3.95
C LYS A 40 -13.82 3.92 -3.67
N ARG A 41 -14.41 3.33 -4.71
CA ARG A 41 -15.43 2.29 -4.54
C ARG A 41 -14.88 1.01 -3.89
N ALA A 42 -13.72 0.53 -4.32
CA ALA A 42 -13.14 -0.73 -3.88
C ALA A 42 -12.80 -0.76 -2.38
N VAL A 43 -12.38 0.37 -1.81
CA VAL A 43 -11.99 0.45 -0.38
C VAL A 43 -13.19 0.22 0.55
N LEU A 44 -14.39 0.72 0.24
CA LEU A 44 -15.57 0.51 1.11
C LEU A 44 -16.41 -0.72 0.76
N ILE A 45 -16.46 -1.12 -0.52
CA ILE A 45 -17.38 -2.18 -0.94
C ILE A 45 -17.13 -3.50 -0.20
N GLU A 46 -15.87 -3.78 0.12
CA GLU A 46 -15.44 -5.00 0.83
C GLU A 46 -15.79 -5.00 2.33
N VAL A 47 -16.22 -3.87 2.90
CA VAL A 47 -16.70 -3.79 4.30
C VAL A 47 -18.20 -3.51 4.41
N ASP A 48 -18.85 -3.10 3.33
CA ASP A 48 -20.30 -2.82 3.29
C ASP A 48 -21.12 -3.99 2.77
N GLN A 49 -20.52 -4.92 2.03
CA GLN A 49 -21.19 -6.09 1.46
C GLN A 49 -20.73 -7.39 2.13
N HIS A 50 -21.49 -8.46 1.95
CA HIS A 50 -21.11 -9.80 2.40
C HIS A 50 -19.98 -10.34 1.51
N THR A 51 -18.77 -9.86 1.77
CA THR A 51 -17.54 -10.29 1.11
C THR A 51 -16.67 -11.08 2.08
N PRO A 52 -15.66 -11.82 1.59
CA PRO A 52 -14.73 -12.53 2.45
C PRO A 52 -14.06 -11.64 3.50
N LEU A 53 -13.74 -10.38 3.17
CA LEU A 53 -13.15 -9.45 4.13
C LEU A 53 -14.14 -9.12 5.26
N LYS A 54 -15.37 -8.73 4.91
CA LYS A 54 -16.40 -8.43 5.90
C LYS A 54 -16.69 -9.60 6.82
N ASP A 55 -16.78 -10.81 6.27
CA ASP A 55 -17.00 -12.03 7.06
C ASP A 55 -15.88 -12.31 8.06
N ILE A 56 -14.62 -12.07 7.66
CA ILE A 56 -13.47 -12.21 8.56
C ILE A 56 -13.54 -11.14 9.66
N ILE A 57 -13.85 -9.89 9.30
CA ILE A 57 -13.99 -8.77 10.24
C ILE A 57 -15.06 -9.09 11.29
N ASP A 58 -16.25 -9.51 10.88
CA ASP A 58 -17.38 -9.77 11.77
C ASP A 58 -17.10 -10.91 12.76
N ARG A 59 -16.27 -11.88 12.36
CA ARG A 59 -15.86 -13.01 13.21
C ARG A 59 -14.64 -12.74 14.07
N SER A 60 -13.98 -11.59 13.91
CA SER A 60 -12.73 -11.24 14.60
C SER A 60 -12.91 -10.43 15.89
N GLY A 61 -14.15 -10.24 16.36
CA GLY A 61 -14.46 -9.54 17.61
C GLY A 61 -13.90 -8.11 17.66
N GLU A 62 -13.25 -7.74 18.77
CA GLU A 62 -12.70 -6.39 18.98
C GLU A 62 -11.66 -5.99 17.91
N ASN A 63 -10.83 -6.94 17.46
CA ASN A 63 -9.83 -6.68 16.43
C ASN A 63 -10.48 -6.40 15.07
N GLY A 64 -11.57 -7.10 14.76
CA GLY A 64 -12.39 -6.82 13.57
C GLY A 64 -12.97 -5.42 13.60
N GLN A 65 -13.57 -5.02 14.72
CA GLN A 65 -14.12 -3.67 14.90
C GLN A 65 -13.06 -2.57 14.75
N LYS A 66 -11.85 -2.79 15.28
CA LYS A 66 -10.72 -1.85 15.12
C LYS A 66 -10.29 -1.71 13.67
N LEU A 67 -10.22 -2.82 12.93
CA LEU A 67 -9.87 -2.79 11.52
C LEU A 67 -10.95 -2.13 10.66
N GLU A 68 -12.23 -2.44 10.90
CA GLU A 68 -13.32 -1.80 10.17
C GLU A 68 -13.33 -0.29 10.43
N LYS A 69 -13.14 0.13 11.68
CA LYS A 69 -13.01 1.55 12.01
C LYS A 69 -11.82 2.19 11.28
N LEU A 70 -10.65 1.53 11.27
CA LEU A 70 -9.47 2.02 10.55
C LEU A 70 -9.75 2.21 9.04
N ILE A 71 -10.43 1.25 8.41
CA ILE A 71 -10.79 1.33 6.98
C ILE A 71 -11.75 2.48 6.72
N ARG A 72 -12.78 2.65 7.57
CA ARG A 72 -13.77 3.73 7.42
C ARG A 72 -13.17 5.11 7.68
N ASP A 73 -12.38 5.25 8.76
CA ASP A 73 -11.67 6.50 9.06
C ASP A 73 -10.74 6.89 7.89
N PHE A 74 -9.97 5.92 7.37
CA PHE A 74 -9.10 6.14 6.21
C PHE A 74 -9.90 6.58 4.97
N TYR A 75 -11.02 5.92 4.70
CA TYR A 75 -11.90 6.30 3.59
C TYR A 75 -12.39 7.74 3.75
N ASP A 76 -12.94 8.09 4.91
CA ASP A 76 -13.52 9.41 5.15
C ASP A 76 -12.45 10.52 5.04
N GLU A 77 -11.25 10.28 5.58
CA GLU A 77 -10.14 11.22 5.56
C GLU A 77 -9.53 11.40 4.16
N VAL A 78 -9.38 10.32 3.39
CA VAL A 78 -8.65 10.35 2.11
C VAL A 78 -9.58 10.48 0.91
N TYR A 79 -10.69 9.75 0.88
CA TYR A 79 -11.62 9.66 -0.26
C TYR A 79 -12.99 10.31 -0.03
N GLY A 80 -13.31 10.63 1.22
CA GLY A 80 -14.61 11.17 1.62
C GLY A 80 -14.96 12.46 0.88
N ASP A 81 -16.24 12.78 0.80
CA ASP A 81 -16.71 13.92 0.01
C ASP A 81 -16.21 15.28 0.56
N ASN A 82 -15.82 15.31 1.83
CA ASN A 82 -15.20 16.45 2.50
C ASN A 82 -13.66 16.36 2.59
N SER A 83 -13.05 15.34 1.98
CA SER A 83 -11.60 15.18 1.96
C SER A 83 -10.93 16.35 1.26
N THR A 84 -9.94 16.96 1.93
CA THR A 84 -9.06 17.94 1.29
C THR A 84 -7.87 17.28 0.58
N ILE A 85 -7.69 15.96 0.77
CA ILE A 85 -6.53 15.21 0.29
C ILE A 85 -6.71 14.82 -1.17
N LEU A 86 -7.77 14.05 -1.47
CA LEU A 86 -8.15 13.64 -2.83
C LEU A 86 -9.56 14.14 -3.11
N HIS A 87 -9.69 15.12 -4.00
CA HIS A 87 -10.98 15.69 -4.34
C HIS A 87 -11.15 15.89 -5.84
N LEU A 88 -12.35 15.62 -6.32
CA LEU A 88 -12.71 15.88 -7.70
C LEU A 88 -13.10 17.35 -7.85
N ALA A 89 -12.52 17.99 -8.85
CA ALA A 89 -12.83 19.34 -9.29
C ALA A 89 -13.24 19.30 -10.78
N ASP A 90 -13.70 20.44 -11.30
CA ASP A 90 -14.15 20.56 -12.70
C ASP A 90 -13.05 20.23 -13.72
N ASP A 91 -11.78 20.39 -13.34
CA ASP A 91 -10.59 20.14 -14.15
C ASP A 91 -9.94 18.77 -13.93
N GLY A 92 -10.51 17.92 -13.05
CA GLY A 92 -10.03 16.56 -12.79
C GLY A 92 -9.83 16.25 -11.32
N LEU A 93 -9.01 15.25 -11.03
CA LEU A 93 -8.66 14.90 -9.65
C LEU A 93 -7.53 15.80 -9.15
N ARG A 94 -7.77 16.47 -8.02
CA ARG A 94 -6.77 17.26 -7.30
C ARG A 94 -6.26 16.47 -6.10
N VAL A 95 -4.94 16.54 -5.91
CA VAL A 95 -4.21 15.89 -4.83
C VAL A 95 -3.46 16.94 -4.02
N ASP A 96 -3.72 17.04 -2.71
CA ASP A 96 -2.94 17.89 -1.83
C ASP A 96 -1.64 17.18 -1.42
N HIS A 97 -0.56 17.54 -2.11
CA HIS A 97 0.76 16.96 -1.87
C HIS A 97 1.41 17.35 -0.54
N ASN A 98 0.79 18.24 0.24
CA ASN A 98 1.22 18.52 1.61
C ASN A 98 0.57 17.57 2.63
N GLN A 99 -0.36 16.70 2.20
CA GLN A 99 -1.15 15.82 3.06
C GLN A 99 -0.98 14.34 2.70
N HIS A 100 0.26 13.89 2.48
CA HIS A 100 0.55 12.46 2.26
C HIS A 100 0.50 11.61 3.55
N LEU A 101 0.71 12.21 4.73
CA LEU A 101 0.78 11.47 5.99
C LEU A 101 -0.48 10.65 6.30
N PRO A 102 -1.72 11.16 6.14
CA PRO A 102 -2.93 10.37 6.28
C PRO A 102 -2.99 9.15 5.35
N ILE A 103 -2.51 9.29 4.11
CA ILE A 103 -2.45 8.17 3.16
C ILE A 103 -1.59 7.04 3.74
N TYR A 104 -0.38 7.33 4.22
CA TYR A 104 0.48 6.31 4.82
C TYR A 104 -0.13 5.71 6.10
N ARG A 105 -0.75 6.54 6.94
CA ARG A 105 -1.38 6.10 8.20
C ARG A 105 -2.56 5.16 7.99
N GLY A 106 -3.25 5.23 6.85
CA GLY A 106 -4.28 4.27 6.48
C GLY A 106 -3.72 3.08 5.71
N VAL A 107 -3.04 3.34 4.59
CA VAL A 107 -2.61 2.29 3.66
C VAL A 107 -1.71 1.25 4.32
N LEU A 108 -0.66 1.69 5.04
CA LEU A 108 0.34 0.77 5.59
C LEU A 108 -0.28 -0.22 6.58
N PRO A 109 -0.98 0.21 7.65
CA PRO A 109 -1.57 -0.74 8.59
C PRO A 109 -2.72 -1.56 7.98
N ILE A 110 -3.54 -1.00 7.08
CA ILE A 110 -4.60 -1.78 6.41
C ILE A 110 -3.95 -2.91 5.61
N HIS A 111 -2.98 -2.60 4.77
CA HIS A 111 -2.29 -3.60 3.93
C HIS A 111 -1.66 -4.72 4.77
N GLU A 112 -0.96 -4.40 5.86
CA GLU A 112 -0.35 -5.39 6.73
C GLU A 112 -1.36 -6.27 7.50
N ASN A 113 -2.51 -5.72 7.89
CA ASN A 113 -3.56 -6.49 8.53
C ASN A 113 -4.13 -7.53 7.57
N ILE A 114 -4.43 -7.13 6.33
CA ILE A 114 -4.93 -8.02 5.29
C ILE A 114 -3.87 -9.06 4.90
N ASN A 115 -2.60 -8.67 4.78
CA ASN A 115 -1.47 -9.57 4.56
C ASN A 115 -1.38 -10.65 5.67
N SER A 116 -1.59 -10.25 6.91
CA SER A 116 -1.59 -11.17 8.05
C SER A 116 -2.77 -12.14 8.00
N MET A 117 -3.95 -11.69 7.55
CA MET A 117 -5.11 -12.55 7.32
C MET A 117 -4.86 -13.57 6.21
N ILE A 118 -4.38 -13.12 5.05
CA ILE A 118 -4.04 -14.00 3.93
C ILE A 118 -3.05 -15.09 4.37
N ARG A 119 -2.01 -14.70 5.11
CA ARG A 119 -1.03 -15.64 5.67
C ARG A 119 -1.67 -16.64 6.62
N GLY A 120 -2.56 -16.19 7.50
CA GLY A 120 -3.32 -17.06 8.40
C GLY A 120 -4.10 -18.13 7.63
N ILE A 121 -4.79 -17.73 6.56
CA ILE A 121 -5.57 -18.61 5.70
C ILE A 121 -4.67 -19.60 4.95
N ILE A 122 -3.53 -19.16 4.40
CA ILE A 122 -2.57 -20.05 3.72
C ILE A 122 -2.02 -21.10 4.69
N ASN A 123 -1.65 -20.71 5.91
CA ASN A 123 -1.13 -21.66 6.90
C ASN A 123 -2.20 -22.70 7.30
N ASP A 124 -3.45 -22.28 7.48
CA ASP A 124 -4.57 -23.20 7.74
C ASP A 124 -4.81 -24.14 6.56
N ALA A 125 -4.78 -23.63 5.32
CA ALA A 125 -4.89 -24.43 4.10
C ALA A 125 -3.80 -25.50 4.01
N HIS A 126 -2.54 -25.14 4.29
CA HIS A 126 -1.43 -26.10 4.34
C HIS A 126 -1.63 -27.18 5.39
N SER A 127 -2.12 -26.82 6.59
CA SER A 127 -2.42 -27.80 7.65
C SER A 127 -3.51 -28.80 7.24
N LYS A 128 -4.38 -28.41 6.29
CA LYS A 128 -5.49 -29.21 5.77
C LYS A 128 -5.19 -29.84 4.40
N ASN A 129 -3.97 -29.70 3.87
CA ASN A 129 -3.57 -30.14 2.53
C ASN A 129 -4.45 -29.58 1.39
N ILE A 130 -4.92 -28.34 1.53
CA ILE A 130 -5.66 -27.62 0.49
C ILE A 130 -4.66 -26.90 -0.41
N ASP A 131 -4.74 -27.13 -1.72
CA ASP A 131 -3.87 -26.48 -2.69
C ASP A 131 -4.25 -25.00 -2.89
N VAL A 132 -3.34 -24.10 -2.50
CA VAL A 132 -3.47 -22.65 -2.66
C VAL A 132 -2.25 -22.05 -3.36
N ALA A 133 -1.45 -22.85 -4.08
CA ALA A 133 -0.12 -22.46 -4.54
C ALA A 133 -0.12 -21.22 -5.43
N ASP A 134 -1.05 -21.11 -6.38
CA ASP A 134 -1.15 -19.95 -7.28
C ASP A 134 -1.52 -18.66 -6.53
N ALA A 135 -2.44 -18.77 -5.57
CA ALA A 135 -2.88 -17.65 -4.74
C ALA A 135 -1.76 -17.20 -3.79
N GLU A 136 -1.06 -18.15 -3.15
CA GLU A 136 0.10 -17.87 -2.31
C GLU A 136 1.24 -17.21 -3.10
N LYS A 137 1.54 -17.70 -4.31
CA LYS A 137 2.58 -17.13 -5.16
C LYS A 137 2.23 -15.70 -5.58
N THR A 138 0.96 -15.45 -5.92
CA THR A 138 0.47 -14.12 -6.27
C THR A 138 0.52 -13.17 -5.07
N TRP A 139 0.12 -13.64 -3.88
CA TRP A 139 0.23 -12.88 -2.63
C TRP A 139 1.68 -12.45 -2.34
N LYS A 140 2.65 -13.37 -2.45
CA LYS A 140 4.07 -13.02 -2.25
C LYS A 140 4.56 -11.98 -3.25
N ALA A 141 4.14 -12.07 -4.51
CA ALA A 141 4.50 -11.10 -5.54
C ALA A 141 3.84 -9.74 -5.31
N GLU A 142 2.60 -9.72 -4.79
CA GLU A 142 1.90 -8.51 -4.38
C GLU A 142 2.61 -7.83 -3.20
N ASP A 143 2.99 -8.58 -2.16
CA ASP A 143 3.74 -8.05 -1.02
C ASP A 143 5.07 -7.44 -1.47
N ALA A 144 5.82 -8.13 -2.33
CA ALA A 144 7.05 -7.61 -2.92
C ALA A 144 6.83 -6.27 -3.66
N MET A 145 5.79 -6.21 -4.50
CA MET A 145 5.42 -4.97 -5.19
C MET A 145 5.05 -3.85 -4.22
N PHE A 146 4.24 -4.15 -3.20
CA PHE A 146 3.88 -3.21 -2.13
C PHE A 146 5.11 -2.65 -1.43
N ARG A 147 6.08 -3.49 -1.03
CA ARG A 147 7.32 -3.01 -0.36
C ARG A 147 8.06 -2.00 -1.24
N GLY A 148 8.20 -2.28 -2.53
CA GLY A 148 8.85 -1.38 -3.48
C GLY A 148 8.14 -0.03 -3.55
N VAL A 149 6.83 -0.02 -3.78
CA VAL A 149 6.01 1.20 -3.91
C VAL A 149 5.98 2.00 -2.59
N ALA A 150 5.81 1.33 -1.45
CA ALA A 150 5.82 1.97 -0.14
C ALA A 150 7.17 2.65 0.13
N TYR A 151 8.29 1.97 -0.13
CA TYR A 151 9.60 2.59 0.03
C TYR A 151 9.85 3.72 -0.95
N LEU A 152 9.39 3.62 -2.21
CA LEU A 152 9.56 4.70 -3.19
C LEU A 152 8.87 5.98 -2.72
N THR A 153 7.60 5.86 -2.32
CA THR A 153 6.77 7.00 -1.91
C THR A 153 7.29 7.63 -0.61
N LEU A 154 7.53 6.82 0.42
CA LEU A 154 8.08 7.29 1.69
C LEU A 154 9.47 7.93 1.54
N THR A 155 10.34 7.35 0.70
CA THR A 155 11.69 7.90 0.49
C THR A 155 11.66 9.22 -0.26
N ASN A 156 10.78 9.36 -1.26
CA ASN A 156 10.58 10.63 -1.96
C ASN A 156 10.10 11.73 -1.00
N ASP A 157 9.13 11.42 -0.14
CA ASP A 157 8.63 12.38 0.86
C ASP A 157 9.70 12.73 1.89
N LEU A 158 10.49 11.75 2.35
CA LEU A 158 11.62 12.00 3.25
C LEU A 158 12.63 12.97 2.63
N ILE A 159 12.96 12.79 1.35
CA ILE A 159 13.86 13.66 0.61
C ILE A 159 13.26 15.06 0.48
N GLY A 160 11.98 15.17 0.12
CA GLY A 160 11.26 16.45 0.03
C GLY A 160 11.30 17.22 1.35
N LEU A 161 10.86 16.59 2.43
CA LEU A 161 10.85 17.17 3.78
C LEU A 161 12.26 17.57 4.24
N PHE A 162 13.28 16.75 3.96
CA PHE A 162 14.65 17.10 4.32
C PHE A 162 15.16 18.34 3.56
N ASN A 163 14.82 18.48 2.27
CA ASN A 163 15.17 19.66 1.51
C ASN A 163 14.44 20.91 2.03
N GLU A 164 13.16 20.78 2.36
CA GLU A 164 12.36 21.86 2.97
C GLU A 164 12.88 22.26 4.34
N TYR A 165 13.26 21.29 5.17
CA TYR A 165 13.88 21.53 6.48
C TYR A 165 15.17 22.34 6.33
N ASN A 166 16.06 21.93 5.40
CA ASN A 166 17.30 22.66 5.15
C ASN A 166 17.06 24.07 4.63
N LYS A 167 16.06 24.25 3.75
CA LYS A 167 15.65 25.57 3.26
C LYS A 167 15.15 26.45 4.41
N ALA A 168 14.25 25.95 5.25
CA ALA A 168 13.70 26.67 6.40
C ALA A 168 14.80 27.07 7.41
N ARG A 169 15.78 26.18 7.64
CA ARG A 169 16.96 26.47 8.46
C ARG A 169 17.85 27.53 7.82
N GLN A 170 18.07 27.49 6.51
CA GLN A 170 18.87 28.49 5.80
C GLN A 170 18.23 29.87 5.86
N GLU A 171 16.91 29.96 5.66
CA GLU A 171 16.12 31.19 5.78
C GLU A 171 16.19 31.76 7.21
N ALA A 172 16.23 30.89 8.21
CA ALA A 172 16.45 31.25 9.61
C ALA A 172 17.93 31.45 10.00
N LYS A 173 18.86 31.57 9.04
CA LYS A 173 20.31 31.73 9.27
C LYS A 173 20.93 30.63 10.14
N GLY A 174 20.43 29.40 9.99
CA GLY A 174 20.83 28.24 10.78
C GLY A 174 20.20 28.16 12.16
N ALA A 175 19.30 29.08 12.54
CA ALA A 175 18.49 28.96 13.74
C ALA A 175 17.31 28.01 13.52
N GLU A 176 16.81 27.43 14.60
CA GLU A 176 15.59 26.63 14.55
C GLU A 176 14.38 27.55 14.54
N SER A 177 13.44 27.31 13.64
CA SER A 177 12.18 28.06 13.52
C SER A 177 10.98 27.15 13.84
N PRO A 178 9.80 27.73 14.14
CA PRO A 178 8.57 26.93 14.25
C PRO A 178 8.30 26.07 13.01
N SER A 179 8.60 26.59 11.82
CA SER A 179 8.49 25.86 10.56
C SER A 179 9.46 24.67 10.50
N SER A 180 10.74 24.86 10.82
CA SER A 180 11.70 23.74 10.81
C SER A 180 11.37 22.67 11.85
N LYS A 181 10.77 23.04 12.99
CA LYS A 181 10.29 22.08 14.00
C LYS A 181 9.13 21.24 13.48
N PHE A 182 8.18 21.85 12.79
CA PHE A 182 7.05 21.15 12.21
C PHE A 182 7.53 20.12 11.17
N ILE A 183 8.39 20.53 10.24
CA ILE A 183 8.97 19.66 9.22
C ILE A 183 9.79 18.53 9.86
N ALA A 184 10.53 18.80 10.95
CA ALA A 184 11.27 17.76 11.68
C ALA A 184 10.36 16.67 12.28
N ASN A 185 9.16 17.03 12.75
CA ASN A 185 8.18 16.05 13.23
C ASN A 185 7.64 15.19 12.08
N ASP A 186 7.44 15.78 10.90
CA ASP A 186 7.01 15.04 9.71
C ASP A 186 8.11 14.07 9.23
N ILE A 187 9.38 14.51 9.22
CA ILE A 187 10.54 13.65 8.95
C ILE A 187 10.54 12.45 9.90
N GLN A 188 10.32 12.68 11.19
CA GLN A 188 10.29 11.61 12.19
C GLN A 188 9.12 10.64 11.95
N THR A 189 7.96 11.15 11.53
CA THR A 189 6.78 10.33 11.18
C THR A 189 7.07 9.47 9.95
N ILE A 190 7.66 10.03 8.89
CA ILE A 190 8.06 9.26 7.70
C ILE A 190 9.10 8.19 8.06
N ILE A 191 10.09 8.51 8.89
CA ILE A 191 11.06 7.54 9.41
C ILE A 191 10.36 6.38 10.14
N GLN A 192 9.35 6.67 10.97
CA GLN A 192 8.56 5.63 11.64
C GLN A 192 7.80 4.76 10.65
N ASN A 193 7.21 5.34 9.60
CA ASN A 193 6.53 4.59 8.55
C ASN A 193 7.52 3.69 7.76
N ILE A 194 8.71 4.18 7.44
CA ILE A 194 9.76 3.35 6.79
C ILE A 194 10.15 2.18 7.70
N ASN A 195 10.33 2.42 9.00
CA ASN A 195 10.60 1.37 9.98
C ASN A 195 9.45 0.36 10.10
N PHE A 196 8.20 0.83 10.00
CA PHE A 196 7.03 -0.05 9.99
C PHE A 196 7.04 -0.98 8.77
N VAL A 197 7.29 -0.44 7.57
CA VAL A 197 7.39 -1.24 6.34
C VAL A 197 8.50 -2.29 6.46
N ARG A 198 9.64 -1.93 7.04
CA ARG A 198 10.74 -2.87 7.31
C ARG A 198 10.36 -3.93 8.33
N GLY A 199 9.76 -3.54 9.46
CA GLY A 199 9.40 -4.44 10.55
C GLY A 199 8.37 -5.49 10.15
N SER A 200 7.52 -5.17 9.18
CA SER A 200 6.49 -6.07 8.66
C SER A 200 6.96 -6.92 7.48
N ALA A 201 8.08 -6.55 6.84
CA ALA A 201 8.58 -7.24 5.66
C ALA A 201 9.06 -8.67 5.96
N ARG A 202 8.67 -9.59 5.09
CA ARG A 202 9.14 -10.99 5.12
C ARG A 202 10.12 -11.31 4.00
N GLU A 203 10.32 -10.36 3.10
CA GLU A 203 11.22 -10.51 1.98
C GLU A 203 12.67 -10.58 2.47
N SER A 204 13.38 -11.61 2.02
CA SER A 204 14.75 -11.90 2.45
C SER A 204 15.71 -12.02 1.27
N ASN A 205 15.24 -11.83 0.03
CA ASN A 205 16.11 -11.88 -1.13
C ASN A 205 17.14 -10.73 -1.11
N LEU A 206 18.29 -10.98 -1.75
CA LEU A 206 19.42 -10.07 -1.72
C LEU A 206 19.11 -8.70 -2.36
N VAL A 207 18.31 -8.67 -3.43
CA VAL A 207 17.95 -7.43 -4.12
C VAL A 207 17.15 -6.52 -3.20
N TYR A 208 16.15 -7.10 -2.51
CA TYR A 208 15.35 -6.40 -1.52
C TYR A 208 16.20 -5.88 -0.36
N LYS A 209 17.09 -6.72 0.20
CA LYS A 209 17.93 -6.32 1.33
C LYS A 209 18.93 -5.23 0.97
N ASN A 210 19.50 -5.27 -0.23
CA ASN A 210 20.37 -4.19 -0.72
C ASN A 210 19.61 -2.85 -0.87
N MET A 211 18.35 -2.90 -1.32
CA MET A 211 17.48 -1.72 -1.39
C MET A 211 17.19 -1.19 0.02
N GLU A 212 16.77 -2.06 0.94
CA GLU A 212 16.51 -1.72 2.35
C GLU A 212 17.73 -1.06 3.00
N ASP A 213 18.92 -1.65 2.86
CA ASP A 213 20.16 -1.12 3.45
C ASP A 213 20.50 0.29 2.94
N LYS A 214 20.26 0.56 1.65
CA LYS A 214 20.47 1.90 1.08
C LYS A 214 19.49 2.94 1.64
N ILE A 215 18.22 2.59 1.77
CA ILE A 215 17.20 3.47 2.37
C ILE A 215 17.57 3.82 3.81
N PHE A 216 17.98 2.82 4.59
CA PHE A 216 18.36 3.02 5.98
C PHE A 216 19.65 3.81 6.12
N ALA A 217 20.63 3.58 5.25
CA ALA A 217 21.81 4.44 5.17
C ALA A 217 21.41 5.90 4.92
N LEU A 218 20.48 6.16 4.00
CA LEU A 218 19.98 7.50 3.72
C LEU A 218 19.31 8.14 4.94
N MET A 219 18.46 7.41 5.65
CA MET A 219 17.82 7.88 6.89
C MET A 219 18.85 8.25 7.96
N GLU A 220 19.88 7.42 8.14
CA GLU A 220 20.95 7.69 9.11
C GLU A 220 21.79 8.90 8.70
N MET A 221 22.03 9.11 7.40
CA MET A 221 22.70 10.31 6.90
C MET A 221 21.86 11.58 7.12
N ILE A 222 20.55 11.52 6.83
CA ILE A 222 19.62 12.63 7.05
C ILE A 222 19.53 13.01 8.53
N THR A 223 19.56 12.03 9.42
CA THR A 223 19.49 12.25 10.88
C THR A 223 20.86 12.54 11.52
N GLY A 224 21.94 12.60 10.74
CA GLY A 224 23.30 12.85 11.22
C GLY A 224 23.90 11.71 12.05
N ARG A 225 23.34 10.50 11.96
CA ARG A 225 23.85 9.28 12.62
C ARG A 225 24.91 8.56 11.78
N ARG A 226 25.00 8.88 10.49
CA ARG A 226 25.98 8.34 9.54
C ARG A 226 26.54 9.47 8.71
N ASP A 227 27.86 9.48 8.52
CA ASP A 227 28.50 10.40 7.59
C ASP A 227 28.18 10.06 6.14
N LEU A 228 28.19 11.08 5.27
CA LEU A 228 28.12 10.86 3.83
C LEU A 228 29.34 10.05 3.36
N PRO A 229 29.19 9.15 2.38
CA PRO A 229 30.32 8.48 1.76
C PRO A 229 31.33 9.50 1.22
N VAL A 230 32.62 9.15 1.32
CA VAL A 230 33.73 10.03 0.90
C VAL A 230 33.50 10.52 -0.54
N GLY A 231 33.51 11.85 -0.70
CA GLY A 231 33.35 12.51 -2.00
C GLY A 231 31.90 12.67 -2.49
N LYS A 232 30.90 12.12 -1.78
CA LYS A 232 29.49 12.24 -2.18
C LYS A 232 28.75 13.36 -1.45
N LYS A 233 27.76 13.94 -2.12
CA LYS A 233 26.79 14.87 -1.55
C LYS A 233 25.40 14.24 -1.42
N PHE A 234 24.53 14.86 -0.62
CA PHE A 234 23.13 14.44 -0.46
C PHE A 234 22.39 14.15 -1.78
N PRO A 235 22.44 15.03 -2.81
CA PRO A 235 21.76 14.77 -4.07
C PRO A 235 22.20 13.45 -4.74
N GLU A 236 23.48 13.07 -4.61
CA GLU A 236 24.00 11.84 -5.19
C GLU A 236 23.50 10.60 -4.45
N VAL A 237 23.56 10.60 -3.12
CA VAL A 237 23.08 9.45 -2.31
C VAL A 237 21.56 9.30 -2.39
N MET A 238 20.82 10.42 -2.49
CA MET A 238 19.37 10.41 -2.69
C MET A 238 19.01 9.78 -4.04
N ARG A 239 19.65 10.24 -5.12
CA ARG A 239 19.45 9.68 -6.48
C ARG A 239 19.73 8.19 -6.52
N GLU A 240 20.88 7.75 -6.00
CA GLU A 240 21.26 6.33 -5.98
C GLU A 240 20.28 5.45 -5.18
N THR A 241 19.72 6.01 -4.09
CA THR A 241 18.72 5.31 -3.29
C THR A 241 17.43 5.12 -4.07
N ILE A 242 16.92 6.19 -4.69
CA ILE A 242 15.73 6.14 -5.54
C ILE A 242 15.91 5.20 -6.74
N GLU A 243 17.06 5.25 -7.41
CA GLU A 243 17.39 4.34 -8.51
C GLU A 243 17.35 2.88 -8.06
N THR A 244 17.86 2.57 -6.87
CA THR A 244 17.82 1.19 -6.35
C THR A 244 16.39 0.73 -6.09
N ILE A 245 15.53 1.60 -5.56
CA ILE A 245 14.11 1.29 -5.35
C ILE A 245 13.41 1.05 -6.69
N GLN A 246 13.65 1.93 -7.67
CA GLN A 246 13.07 1.81 -9.00
C GLN A 246 13.51 0.52 -9.71
N LEU A 247 14.77 0.10 -9.55
CA LEU A 247 15.26 -1.17 -10.08
C LEU A 247 14.49 -2.36 -9.49
N TYR A 248 14.24 -2.35 -8.17
CA TYR A 248 13.45 -3.40 -7.52
C TYR A 248 12.01 -3.42 -8.02
N ILE A 249 11.35 -2.26 -8.14
CA ILE A 249 9.98 -2.14 -8.67
C ILE A 249 9.89 -2.62 -10.11
N ARG A 250 10.88 -2.28 -10.95
CA ARG A 250 10.93 -2.66 -12.36
C ARG A 250 10.88 -4.18 -12.55
N ASP A 251 11.38 -4.94 -11.60
CA ASP A 251 11.38 -6.40 -11.64
C ASP A 251 10.14 -6.97 -10.91
N ALA A 252 9.72 -6.36 -9.79
CA ALA A 252 8.57 -6.79 -9.00
C ALA A 252 7.23 -6.60 -9.73
N GLU A 253 7.05 -5.48 -10.44
CA GLU A 253 5.78 -5.15 -11.08
C GLU A 253 5.41 -6.15 -12.20
N PRO A 254 6.29 -6.47 -13.18
CA PRO A 254 5.97 -7.46 -14.20
C PRO A 254 5.73 -8.85 -13.60
N ALA A 255 6.51 -9.24 -12.58
CA ALA A 255 6.35 -10.52 -11.90
C ALA A 255 4.98 -10.63 -11.21
N PHE A 256 4.55 -9.57 -10.54
CA PHE A 256 3.21 -9.48 -9.95
C PHE A 256 2.13 -9.53 -11.03
N ARG A 257 2.21 -8.69 -12.08
CA ARG A 257 1.21 -8.63 -13.16
C ARG A 257 1.03 -9.97 -13.88
N ALA A 258 2.12 -10.72 -14.09
CA ALA A 258 2.09 -12.02 -14.74
C ALA A 258 1.30 -13.08 -13.94
N LEU A 259 1.23 -12.94 -12.61
CA LEU A 259 0.51 -13.85 -11.73
C LEU A 259 -0.90 -13.36 -11.41
N TYR A 260 -1.04 -12.05 -11.19
CA TYR A 260 -2.28 -11.43 -10.76
C TYR A 260 -3.36 -11.43 -11.83
N SER A 261 -3.04 -11.04 -13.07
CA SER A 261 -4.05 -10.92 -14.13
C SER A 261 -4.74 -12.26 -14.43
N PRO A 262 -4.03 -13.40 -14.57
CA PRO A 262 -4.68 -14.70 -14.72
C PRO A 262 -5.53 -15.10 -13.50
N LEU A 263 -5.05 -14.81 -12.29
CA LEU A 263 -5.76 -15.17 -11.06
C LEU A 263 -7.10 -14.41 -10.93
N ILE A 264 -7.10 -13.11 -11.22
CA ILE A 264 -8.32 -12.29 -11.25
C ILE A 264 -9.26 -12.72 -12.37
N ALA A 265 -8.75 -13.04 -13.56
CA ALA A 265 -9.59 -13.56 -14.64
C ALA A 265 -10.28 -14.87 -14.24
N ALA A 266 -9.58 -15.76 -13.54
CA ALA A 266 -10.15 -17.00 -13.01
C ALA A 266 -11.21 -16.75 -11.92
N LEU A 267 -10.99 -15.74 -11.06
CA LEU A 267 -11.98 -15.32 -10.06
C LEU A 267 -13.26 -14.79 -10.71
N LEU A 268 -13.13 -13.89 -11.69
CA LEU A 268 -14.28 -13.31 -12.39
C LEU A 268 -15.09 -14.37 -13.14
N GLU A 269 -14.42 -15.33 -13.76
CA GLU A 269 -15.08 -16.45 -14.44
C GLU A 269 -15.82 -17.36 -13.45
N GLN A 270 -15.26 -17.59 -12.26
CA GLN A 270 -15.93 -18.34 -11.19
C GLN A 270 -17.20 -17.60 -10.71
N VAL A 271 -17.08 -16.30 -10.40
CA VAL A 271 -18.22 -15.46 -9.97
C VAL A 271 -19.33 -15.46 -11.02
N LYS A 272 -18.98 -15.42 -12.31
CA LYS A 272 -19.95 -15.51 -13.41
C LYS A 272 -20.68 -16.85 -13.39
N LYS A 273 -19.96 -17.97 -13.29
CA LYS A 273 -20.56 -19.31 -13.20
C LYS A 273 -21.46 -19.47 -11.99
N ASP A 274 -21.08 -18.92 -10.84
CA ASP A 274 -21.89 -18.99 -9.62
C ASP A 274 -23.18 -18.18 -9.74
N ARG A 275 -23.14 -17.04 -10.43
CA ARG A 275 -24.36 -16.26 -10.76
C ARG A 275 -25.27 -17.00 -11.71
N GLU A 276 -24.74 -17.58 -12.77
CA GLU A 276 -25.51 -18.37 -13.75
C GLU A 276 -26.14 -19.61 -13.09
N ALA A 277 -25.40 -20.30 -12.20
CA ALA A 277 -25.91 -21.44 -11.45
C ALA A 277 -27.03 -21.05 -10.48
N LYS A 278 -26.92 -19.91 -9.80
CA LYS A 278 -28.00 -19.38 -8.94
C LYS A 278 -29.25 -19.04 -9.73
N GLN A 279 -29.11 -18.39 -10.88
CA GLN A 279 -30.23 -18.08 -11.77
C GLN A 279 -30.93 -19.35 -12.27
N GLN A 280 -30.17 -20.36 -12.69
CA GLN A 280 -30.75 -21.65 -13.12
C GLN A 280 -31.41 -22.45 -11.99
N ALA A 281 -30.93 -22.29 -10.75
CA ALA A 281 -31.55 -22.91 -9.57
C ALA A 281 -32.85 -22.21 -9.17
N GLU A 282 -32.94 -20.89 -9.35
CA GLU A 282 -34.15 -20.09 -9.13
C GLU A 282 -35.19 -20.29 -10.25
N GLU A 283 -34.75 -20.59 -11.48
CA GLU A 283 -35.61 -20.84 -12.65
C GLU A 283 -36.16 -22.27 -12.74
N LYS A 284 -35.64 -23.24 -11.97
CA LYS A 284 -36.27 -24.56 -11.85
C LYS A 284 -37.39 -24.49 -10.81
N PRO A 285 -38.67 -24.47 -11.20
CA PRO A 285 -39.74 -24.61 -10.23
C PRO A 285 -39.61 -25.98 -9.57
N ALA A 286 -39.81 -26.04 -8.25
CA ALA A 286 -39.92 -27.31 -7.52
C ALA A 286 -40.93 -28.21 -8.26
N ALA A 287 -40.43 -29.27 -8.88
CA ALA A 287 -41.22 -30.32 -9.51
C ALA A 287 -41.62 -31.36 -8.45
#